data_AF-A0A523YAA5-F1
#
_entry.id   AF-A0A523YAA5-F1
#
_cell.length_a   1.000
_cell.length_b   1.000
_cell.length_c   1.000
_cell.angle_alpha   90.00
_cell.angle_beta   90.00
_cell.angle_gamma   90.00
#
_symmetry.space_group_name_H-M   'P 1'
#
loop_
_entity.id
_entity.type
_entity.pdbx_description
1 polymer ?
#
loop_
_entity_poly.entity_id
_entity_poly.type
_entity_poly.pdbx_seq_one_letter_code
_entity_poly.pdbx_strand_id
1 'polypeptide(L)'
;MLKHILSMKMAVLVLFIFGVAIGAATFIENDYGTQTAQALIYKAQWFELFLAYFTAILVYNIIKYKSYKSKPAVFLFHFAFLVIAIGAIITRYIGYEGIMHIREGKSTNLMVSDVKLLQVTVTQGKQAAELEKALYFSTMTKNSLSETLNVGDKKVNIELMRYLPTSHEKVVKDPNGKKFLELKISTGEQGKIYYFAKGDVKDFGDFSVA
;
A
#
# COMPACT_ATOMS: atom_id res chain seq x y z
N MET A 1 -8.29 0.66 -37.24
CA MET A 1 -8.41 0.69 -35.77
C MET A 1 -7.05 0.72 -35.05
N LEU A 2 -6.20 -0.31 -35.17
CA LEU A 2 -4.92 -0.40 -34.44
C LEU A 2 -3.94 0.77 -34.67
N LYS A 3 -3.87 1.30 -35.90
CA LYS A 3 -3.04 2.47 -36.25
C LYS A 3 -3.44 3.77 -35.53
N HIS A 4 -4.69 3.90 -35.08
CA HIS A 4 -5.15 5.07 -34.31
C HIS A 4 -4.82 4.91 -32.82
N ILE A 5 -5.05 3.72 -32.28
CA ILE A 5 -4.80 3.37 -30.87
C ILE A 5 -3.29 3.41 -30.54
N LEU A 6 -2.40 3.16 -31.49
CA LEU A 6 -0.95 3.24 -31.29
C LEU A 6 -0.31 4.49 -31.92
N SER A 7 -1.10 5.50 -32.25
CA SER A 7 -0.60 6.72 -32.91
C SER A 7 0.17 7.66 -31.95
N MET A 8 0.98 8.57 -32.51
CA MET A 8 1.63 9.63 -31.72
C MET A 8 0.64 10.56 -31.01
N LYS A 9 -0.51 10.86 -31.64
CA LYS A 9 -1.57 11.66 -31.01
C LYS A 9 -2.12 10.95 -29.77
N MET A 10 -2.31 9.64 -29.87
CA MET A 10 -2.73 8.82 -28.73
C MET A 10 -1.64 8.76 -27.65
N ALA A 11 -0.36 8.64 -28.02
CA ALA A 11 0.74 8.67 -27.07
C ALA A 11 0.75 9.94 -26.21
N VAL A 12 0.52 11.11 -26.83
CA VAL A 12 0.43 12.40 -26.12
C VAL A 12 -0.78 12.44 -25.19
N LEU A 13 -1.94 11.95 -25.65
CA LEU A 13 -3.13 11.86 -24.81
C LEU A 13 -2.90 10.96 -23.58
N VAL A 14 -2.31 9.78 -23.79
CA VAL A 14 -1.99 8.85 -22.71
C VAL A 14 -0.97 9.47 -21.74
N LEU A 15 0.06 10.17 -22.25
CA LEU A 15 1.01 10.89 -21.40
C LEU A 15 0.30 11.97 -20.53
N PHE A 16 -0.65 12.69 -21.10
CA PHE A 16 -1.43 13.69 -20.35
C PHE A 16 -2.27 13.03 -19.25
N ILE A 17 -2.99 11.94 -19.57
CA ILE A 17 -3.77 11.16 -18.60
C ILE A 17 -2.85 10.60 -17.50
N PHE A 18 -1.65 10.12 -17.86
CA PHE A 18 -0.66 9.64 -16.89
C PHE A 18 -0.27 10.75 -15.90
N GLY A 19 0.03 11.95 -16.40
CA GLY A 19 0.35 13.10 -15.56
C GLY A 19 -0.80 13.49 -14.62
N VAL A 20 -2.04 13.52 -15.12
CA VAL A 20 -3.23 13.78 -14.28
C VAL A 20 -3.42 12.69 -13.24
N ALA A 21 -3.27 11.42 -13.60
CA ALA A 21 -3.43 10.30 -12.68
C ALA A 21 -2.39 10.33 -11.55
N ILE A 22 -1.11 10.55 -11.87
CA ILE A 22 -0.06 10.65 -10.85
C ILE A 22 -0.23 11.90 -9.99
N GLY A 23 -0.57 13.05 -10.59
CA GLY A 23 -0.85 14.28 -9.83
C GLY A 23 -2.02 14.09 -8.86
N ALA A 24 -3.12 13.48 -9.32
CA ALA A 24 -4.25 13.13 -8.46
C ALA A 24 -3.85 12.14 -7.36
N ALA A 25 -2.99 11.15 -7.65
CA ALA A 25 -2.48 10.22 -6.66
C ALA A 25 -1.73 10.92 -5.53
N THR A 26 -0.92 11.94 -5.84
CA THR A 26 -0.21 12.73 -4.83
C THR A 26 -1.18 13.46 -3.88
N PHE A 27 -2.25 14.06 -4.39
CA PHE A 27 -3.27 14.68 -3.53
C PHE A 27 -4.05 13.65 -2.71
N ILE A 28 -4.44 12.53 -3.32
CA ILE A 28 -5.13 11.45 -2.62
C ILE A 28 -4.25 10.89 -1.49
N GLU A 29 -2.96 10.72 -1.75
CA GLU A 29 -2.00 10.26 -0.74
C GLU A 29 -1.89 11.23 0.43
N ASN A 30 -1.82 12.54 0.14
CA ASN A 30 -1.76 13.57 1.17
C ASN A 30 -3.01 13.60 2.05
N ASP A 31 -4.19 13.52 1.45
CA ASP A 31 -5.46 13.75 2.15
C ASP A 31 -6.05 12.48 2.78
N TYR A 32 -5.83 11.32 2.14
CA TYR A 32 -6.45 10.04 2.49
C TYR A 32 -5.44 8.96 2.88
N GLY A 33 -4.15 9.28 2.86
CA GLY A 33 -3.04 8.42 3.22
C GLY A 33 -2.53 7.54 2.09
N THR A 34 -1.28 7.10 2.21
CA THR A 34 -0.57 6.26 1.24
C THR A 34 -1.33 4.97 0.90
N GLN A 35 -1.99 4.34 1.88
CA GLN A 35 -2.76 3.10 1.62
C GLN A 35 -3.91 3.33 0.62
N THR A 36 -4.57 4.48 0.69
CA THR A 36 -5.66 4.84 -0.23
C THR A 36 -5.13 5.10 -1.63
N ALA A 37 -4.02 5.82 -1.77
CA ALA A 37 -3.38 6.05 -3.07
C ALA A 37 -2.88 4.75 -3.72
N GLN A 38 -2.33 3.83 -2.92
CA GLN A 38 -1.97 2.49 -3.39
C GLN A 38 -3.19 1.70 -3.88
N ALA A 39 -4.27 1.68 -3.09
CA ALA A 39 -5.49 0.95 -3.43
C ALA A 39 -6.15 1.46 -4.71
N LEU A 40 -6.16 2.78 -4.92
CA LEU A 40 -6.87 3.39 -6.03
C LEU A 40 -6.05 3.56 -7.30
N ILE A 41 -4.72 3.77 -7.17
CA ILE A 41 -3.86 4.12 -8.31
C ILE A 41 -2.61 3.25 -8.35
N TYR A 42 -1.67 3.40 -7.42
CA TYR A 42 -0.32 2.84 -7.60
C TYR A 42 -0.30 1.30 -7.70
N LYS A 43 -1.15 0.61 -6.93
CA LYS A 43 -1.27 -0.86 -6.93
C LYS A 43 -2.58 -1.35 -7.57
N ALA A 44 -3.38 -0.46 -8.13
CA ALA A 44 -4.62 -0.83 -8.81
C ALA A 44 -4.34 -1.53 -10.16
N GLN A 45 -5.21 -2.48 -10.53
CA GLN A 45 -5.06 -3.25 -11.77
C GLN A 45 -5.28 -2.39 -13.02
N TRP A 46 -6.20 -1.42 -12.98
CA TRP A 46 -6.46 -0.54 -14.12
C TRP A 46 -5.23 0.31 -14.48
N PHE A 47 -4.49 0.77 -13.46
CA PHE A 47 -3.31 1.61 -13.66
C PHE A 47 -2.15 0.79 -14.21
N GLU A 48 -2.04 -0.47 -13.81
CA GLU A 48 -1.10 -1.41 -14.39
C GLU A 48 -1.36 -1.66 -15.87
N LEU A 49 -2.62 -1.93 -16.24
CA LEU A 49 -3.01 -2.08 -17.65
C LEU A 49 -2.76 -0.80 -18.45
N PHE A 50 -3.00 0.36 -17.82
CA PHE A 50 -2.71 1.66 -18.41
C PHE A 50 -1.21 1.85 -18.68
N LEU A 51 -0.34 1.52 -17.72
CA LEU A 51 1.13 1.58 -17.88
C LEU A 51 1.64 0.59 -18.93
N ALA A 52 1.09 -0.63 -18.97
CA ALA A 52 1.40 -1.61 -20.00
C ALA A 52 1.03 -1.09 -21.39
N TYR A 53 -0.15 -0.50 -21.53
CA TYR A 53 -0.60 0.13 -22.77
C TYR A 53 0.28 1.32 -23.17
N PHE A 54 0.62 2.20 -22.23
CA PHE A 54 1.51 3.33 -22.49
C PHE A 54 2.89 2.87 -22.99
N THR A 55 3.46 1.86 -22.33
CA THR A 55 4.73 1.24 -22.74
C THR A 55 4.64 0.62 -24.13
N ALA A 56 3.56 -0.09 -24.45
CA ALA A 56 3.34 -0.68 -25.76
C ALA A 56 3.25 0.38 -26.88
N ILE A 57 2.61 1.52 -26.62
CA ILE A 57 2.58 2.65 -27.56
C ILE A 57 3.98 3.20 -27.81
N LEU A 58 4.79 3.37 -26.76
CA LEU A 58 6.16 3.88 -26.89
C LEU A 58 7.02 2.93 -27.74
N VAL A 59 6.99 1.62 -27.44
CA VAL A 59 7.70 0.58 -28.21
C VAL A 59 7.28 0.62 -29.69
N TYR A 60 5.97 0.66 -29.95
CA TYR A 60 5.45 0.71 -31.31
C TYR A 60 5.97 1.93 -32.08
N ASN A 61 5.97 3.11 -31.47
CA ASN A 61 6.42 4.34 -32.14
C ASN A 61 7.94 4.36 -32.35
N ILE A 62 8.74 3.83 -31.43
CA ILE A 62 10.19 3.65 -31.61
C ILE A 62 10.49 2.82 -32.86
N ILE A 63 9.80 1.67 -33.01
CA ILE A 63 10.01 0.74 -34.13
C ILE A 63 9.49 1.35 -35.43
N LYS A 64 8.28 1.91 -35.43
CA LYS A 64 7.62 2.46 -36.62
C LYS A 64 8.45 3.57 -37.27
N TYR A 65 8.95 4.51 -36.47
CA TYR A 65 9.76 5.62 -36.97
C TYR A 65 11.25 5.31 -37.05
N LYS A 66 11.66 4.09 -36.67
CA LYS A 66 13.05 3.64 -36.63
C LYS A 66 13.97 4.67 -35.97
N SER A 67 13.50 5.28 -34.87
CA SER A 67 14.20 6.38 -34.21
C SER A 67 15.60 5.98 -33.74
N TYR A 68 15.78 4.70 -33.41
CA TYR A 68 17.07 4.09 -33.07
C TYR A 68 18.14 4.21 -34.16
N LYS A 69 17.76 4.47 -35.43
CA LYS A 69 18.69 4.70 -36.54
C LYS A 69 18.75 6.17 -36.96
N SER A 70 17.60 6.84 -36.99
CA SER A 70 17.46 8.14 -37.63
C SER A 70 17.56 9.32 -36.66
N LYS A 71 17.27 9.12 -35.38
CA LYS A 71 17.14 10.18 -34.36
C LYS A 71 17.58 9.68 -32.98
N PRO A 72 18.88 9.54 -32.71
CA PRO A 72 19.39 8.92 -31.48
C PRO A 72 18.96 9.65 -30.19
N ALA A 73 18.89 10.99 -30.19
CA ALA A 73 18.40 11.75 -29.04
C ALA A 73 16.93 11.47 -28.74
N VAL A 74 16.09 11.41 -29.77
CA VAL A 74 14.65 11.09 -29.64
C VAL A 74 14.49 9.64 -29.18
N PHE A 75 15.28 8.72 -29.73
CA PHE A 75 15.29 7.33 -29.30
C PHE A 75 15.65 7.21 -27.81
N LEU A 76 16.74 7.84 -27.37
CA LEU A 76 17.19 7.77 -25.98
C LEU A 76 16.11 8.29 -25.02
N PHE A 77 15.48 9.41 -25.36
CA PHE A 77 14.38 9.97 -24.56
C PHE A 77 13.21 8.98 -24.40
N HIS A 78 12.77 8.34 -25.48
CA HIS A 78 11.66 7.38 -25.40
C HIS A 78 12.10 6.07 -24.73
N PHE A 79 13.33 5.63 -24.99
CA PHE A 79 13.90 4.42 -24.39
C PHE A 79 14.04 4.53 -22.87
N ALA A 80 14.29 5.73 -22.33
CA ALA A 80 14.32 5.97 -20.89
C ALA A 80 12.99 5.57 -20.22
N PHE A 81 11.84 5.82 -20.85
CA PHE A 81 10.55 5.38 -20.31
C PHE A 81 10.39 3.85 -20.29
N LEU A 82 11.02 3.12 -21.23
CA LEU A 82 11.03 1.66 -21.20
C LEU A 82 11.86 1.15 -20.01
N VAL A 83 13.01 1.77 -19.75
CA VAL A 83 13.84 1.47 -18.56
C VAL A 83 13.07 1.74 -17.28
N ILE A 84 12.39 2.88 -17.18
CA ILE A 84 11.53 3.23 -16.04
C ILE A 84 10.39 2.22 -15.88
N ALA A 85 9.75 1.80 -16.98
CA ALA A 85 8.68 0.81 -16.94
C ALA A 85 9.17 -0.56 -16.43
N ILE A 86 10.38 -0.99 -16.83
CA ILE A 86 11.01 -2.21 -16.29
C ILE A 86 11.26 -2.05 -14.79
N GLY A 87 11.80 -0.91 -14.35
CA GLY A 87 11.98 -0.61 -12.94
C GLY A 87 10.67 -0.63 -12.14
N ALA A 88 9.59 -0.09 -12.72
CA ALA A 88 8.25 -0.11 -12.13
C ALA A 88 7.70 -1.54 -11.97
N ILE A 89 7.91 -2.42 -12.95
CA ILE A 89 7.52 -3.84 -12.87
C ILE A 89 8.29 -4.53 -11.73
N ILE A 90 9.61 -4.34 -11.67
CA ILE A 90 10.45 -4.95 -10.63
C ILE A 90 10.02 -4.47 -9.24
N THR A 91 9.89 -3.16 -9.05
CA THR A 91 9.46 -2.57 -7.75
C THR A 91 8.07 -3.03 -7.33
N ARG A 92 7.14 -3.22 -8.26
CA ARG A 92 5.77 -3.66 -7.95
C ARG A 92 5.68 -5.14 -7.54
N TYR A 93 6.41 -6.01 -8.22
CA TYR A 93 6.27 -7.47 -8.05
C TYR A 93 7.30 -8.10 -7.12
N ILE A 94 8.48 -7.48 -7.00
CA ILE A 94 9.63 -8.01 -6.25
C ILE A 94 10.03 -7.05 -5.14
N GLY A 95 9.73 -5.76 -5.27
CA GLY A 95 10.07 -4.74 -4.28
C GLY A 95 9.28 -4.87 -2.98
N TYR A 96 9.89 -4.38 -1.90
CA TYR A 96 9.27 -4.24 -0.59
C TYR A 96 9.45 -2.80 -0.10
N GLU A 97 8.40 -2.28 0.52
CA GLU A 97 8.31 -0.90 1.01
C GLU A 97 8.12 -0.93 2.53
N GLY A 98 8.47 0.18 3.18
CA GLY A 98 8.37 0.26 4.63
C GLY A 98 9.04 1.48 5.22
N ILE A 99 8.98 1.53 6.55
CA ILE A 99 9.49 2.63 7.36
C ILE A 99 10.79 2.15 8.02
N MET A 100 11.86 2.89 7.75
CA MET A 100 13.16 2.69 8.39
C MET A 100 13.40 3.83 9.39
N HIS A 101 13.38 3.51 10.69
CA HIS A 101 13.61 4.50 11.74
C HIS A 101 15.12 4.65 12.02
N ILE A 102 15.72 5.74 11.52
CA ILE A 102 17.15 6.04 11.70
C ILE A 102 17.30 7.14 12.76
N ARG A 103 18.05 6.86 13.83
CA ARG A 103 18.39 7.88 14.84
C ARG A 103 19.63 8.66 14.42
N GLU A 104 19.72 9.92 14.83
CA GLU A 104 20.89 10.76 14.58
C GLU A 104 22.19 10.09 15.06
N GLY A 105 23.22 10.12 14.20
CA GLY A 105 24.51 9.48 14.45
C GLY A 105 24.50 7.94 14.41
N LYS A 106 23.38 7.29 14.08
CA LYS A 106 23.27 5.83 13.96
C LYS A 106 22.94 5.40 12.53
N SER A 107 23.33 4.17 12.20
CA SER A 107 22.90 3.45 11.00
C SER A 107 22.02 2.25 11.39
N THR A 108 21.07 1.89 10.53
CA THR A 108 20.25 0.67 10.67
C THR A 108 20.07 0.02 9.31
N ASN A 109 19.97 -1.29 9.28
CA ASN A 109 19.57 -2.09 8.13
C ASN A 109 18.21 -2.80 8.36
N LEU A 110 17.49 -2.42 9.43
CA LEU A 110 16.15 -2.93 9.74
C LEU A 110 15.08 -1.93 9.31
N MET A 111 14.04 -2.44 8.65
CA MET A 111 12.85 -1.70 8.27
C MET A 111 11.58 -2.44 8.70
N VAL A 112 10.53 -1.69 9.00
CA VAL A 112 9.20 -2.22 9.26
C VAL A 112 8.38 -2.11 7.98
N SER A 113 7.86 -3.22 7.48
CA SER A 113 7.01 -3.23 6.27
C SER A 113 5.79 -2.33 6.42
N ASP A 114 5.46 -1.56 5.39
CA ASP A 114 4.25 -0.74 5.35
C ASP A 114 3.00 -1.52 4.91
N VAL A 115 3.22 -2.71 4.32
CA VAL A 115 2.16 -3.59 3.83
C VAL A 115 1.29 -4.08 4.97
N LYS A 116 -0.02 -3.83 4.86
CA LYS A 116 -1.02 -4.37 5.79
C LYS A 116 -1.41 -5.76 5.35
N LEU A 117 -1.17 -6.75 6.19
CA LEU A 117 -1.49 -8.15 5.92
C LEU A 117 -2.69 -8.58 6.77
N LEU A 118 -3.66 -9.22 6.14
CA LEU A 118 -4.62 -10.07 6.82
C LEU A 118 -3.98 -11.45 6.98
N GLN A 119 -3.77 -11.86 8.22
CA GLN A 119 -3.35 -13.21 8.57
C GLN A 119 -4.49 -13.92 9.27
N VAL A 120 -4.93 -15.06 8.73
CA VAL A 120 -5.97 -15.89 9.31
C VAL A 120 -5.46 -17.31 9.43
N THR A 121 -5.45 -17.83 10.65
CA THR A 121 -5.15 -19.24 10.94
C THR A 121 -6.43 -19.90 11.43
N VAL A 122 -6.86 -20.95 10.73
CA VAL A 122 -8.03 -21.74 11.09
C VAL A 122 -7.57 -23.15 11.45
N THR A 123 -8.01 -23.65 12.60
CA THR A 123 -7.64 -24.98 13.09
C THR A 123 -8.87 -25.87 13.27
N GLN A 124 -8.73 -27.15 12.91
CA GLN A 124 -9.69 -28.20 13.17
C GLN A 124 -8.96 -29.44 13.72
N GLY A 125 -8.95 -29.59 15.05
CA GLY A 125 -8.20 -30.67 15.71
C GLY A 125 -6.70 -30.55 15.44
N LYS A 126 -6.13 -31.51 14.69
CA LYS A 126 -4.70 -31.50 14.29
C LYS A 126 -4.44 -30.82 12.94
N GLN A 127 -5.47 -30.40 12.22
CA GLN A 127 -5.34 -29.75 10.92
C GLN A 127 -5.38 -28.24 11.08
N ALA A 128 -4.57 -27.54 10.31
CA ALA A 128 -4.53 -26.08 10.26
C ALA A 128 -4.47 -25.61 8.80
N ALA A 129 -5.13 -24.50 8.51
CA ALA A 129 -4.95 -23.77 7.27
C ALA A 129 -4.66 -22.30 7.59
N GLU A 130 -3.81 -21.71 6.77
CA GLU A 130 -3.37 -20.33 6.92
C GLU A 130 -3.66 -19.55 5.64
N LEU A 131 -4.09 -18.30 5.82
CA LEU A 131 -4.24 -17.31 4.77
C LEU A 131 -3.42 -16.10 5.16
N GLU A 132 -2.55 -15.68 4.25
CA GLU A 132 -1.91 -14.38 4.31
C GLU A 132 -2.29 -13.58 3.06
N LYS A 133 -2.88 -12.41 3.25
CA LYS A 133 -3.31 -11.55 2.14
C LYS A 133 -2.99 -10.08 2.39
N ALA A 134 -2.31 -9.45 1.43
CA ALA A 134 -2.12 -8.01 1.42
C ALA A 134 -3.44 -7.26 1.26
N LEU A 135 -3.65 -6.25 2.11
CA LEU A 135 -4.85 -5.42 2.16
C LEU A 135 -4.56 -4.02 1.62
N TYR A 136 -5.21 -3.70 0.50
CA TYR A 136 -5.22 -2.36 -0.08
C TYR A 136 -6.60 -1.74 0.12
N PHE A 137 -6.87 -1.26 1.33
CA PHE A 137 -8.13 -0.61 1.66
C PHE A 137 -8.01 0.90 1.52
N SER A 138 -9.02 1.49 0.88
CA SER A 138 -9.17 2.91 0.66
C SER A 138 -10.04 3.52 1.74
N THR A 139 -9.64 4.67 2.29
CA THR A 139 -10.50 5.46 3.19
C THR A 139 -11.52 6.29 2.42
N MET A 140 -11.34 6.43 1.09
CA MET A 140 -12.15 7.27 0.22
C MET A 140 -13.26 6.49 -0.51
N THR A 141 -13.11 5.17 -0.67
CA THR A 141 -14.05 4.31 -1.40
C THR A 141 -14.49 3.12 -0.56
N LYS A 142 -15.55 2.43 -0.99
CA LYS A 142 -15.97 1.17 -0.37
C LYS A 142 -14.90 0.10 -0.59
N ASN A 143 -14.67 -0.71 0.43
CA ASN A 143 -13.77 -1.84 0.40
C ASN A 143 -14.57 -3.14 0.47
N SER A 144 -14.03 -4.19 -0.13
CA SER A 144 -14.59 -5.53 -0.08
C SER A 144 -13.46 -6.54 0.05
N LEU A 145 -13.71 -7.60 0.80
CA LEU A 145 -12.85 -8.76 0.91
C LEU A 145 -13.77 -9.97 1.10
N SER A 146 -13.50 -11.01 0.33
CA SER A 146 -14.15 -12.31 0.45
C SER A 146 -13.11 -13.38 0.16
N GLU A 147 -12.82 -14.22 1.14
CA GLU A 147 -11.86 -15.31 1.03
C GLU A 147 -12.46 -16.60 1.59
N THR A 148 -12.10 -17.73 0.99
CA THR A 148 -12.54 -19.04 1.46
C THR A 148 -11.34 -19.90 1.80
N LEU A 149 -11.30 -20.41 3.03
CA LEU A 149 -10.33 -21.37 3.52
C LEU A 149 -10.99 -22.73 3.70
N ASN A 150 -10.29 -23.79 3.28
CA ASN A 150 -10.69 -25.16 3.52
C ASN A 150 -9.81 -25.72 4.64
N VAL A 151 -10.42 -26.23 5.72
CA VAL A 151 -9.71 -26.93 6.80
C VAL A 151 -10.40 -28.26 7.00
N GLY A 152 -9.69 -29.34 6.64
CA GLY A 152 -10.28 -30.67 6.53
C GLY A 152 -11.47 -30.68 5.59
N ASP A 153 -12.61 -31.13 6.10
CA ASP A 153 -13.86 -31.19 5.34
C ASP A 153 -14.72 -29.93 5.49
N LYS A 154 -14.23 -28.92 6.22
CA LYS A 154 -14.98 -27.69 6.50
C LYS A 154 -14.50 -26.52 5.65
N LYS A 155 -15.47 -25.74 5.18
CA LYS A 155 -15.26 -24.46 4.50
C LYS A 155 -15.49 -23.30 5.46
N VAL A 156 -14.54 -22.37 5.50
CA VAL A 156 -14.61 -21.13 6.28
C VAL A 156 -14.58 -19.95 5.31
N ASN A 157 -15.64 -19.15 5.31
CA ASN A 157 -15.74 -17.93 4.53
C ASN A 157 -15.40 -16.73 5.40
N ILE A 158 -14.54 -15.86 4.89
CA ILE A 158 -14.05 -14.66 5.55
C ILE A 158 -14.50 -13.47 4.72
N GLU A 159 -15.34 -12.61 5.29
CA GLU A 159 -15.89 -11.44 4.60
C GLU A 159 -15.64 -10.15 5.39
N LEU A 160 -15.33 -9.07 4.67
CA LEU A 160 -15.22 -7.75 5.27
C LEU A 160 -16.60 -7.12 5.45
N MET A 161 -17.06 -7.09 6.71
CA MET A 161 -18.32 -6.44 7.09
C MET A 161 -18.22 -4.91 7.08
N ARG A 162 -17.16 -4.35 7.67
CA ARG A 162 -16.97 -2.90 7.80
C ARG A 162 -15.49 -2.55 7.96
N TYR A 163 -15.07 -1.47 7.31
CA TYR A 163 -13.74 -0.89 7.46
C TYR A 163 -13.82 0.45 8.21
N LEU A 164 -13.11 0.55 9.34
CA LEU A 164 -13.07 1.74 10.20
C LEU A 164 -11.62 2.24 10.33
N PRO A 165 -11.11 3.01 9.36
CA PRO A 165 -9.70 3.39 9.29
C PRO A 165 -9.23 4.29 10.42
N THR A 166 -10.12 5.12 10.97
CA THR A 166 -9.81 6.15 11.98
C THR A 166 -10.47 5.85 13.33
N SER A 167 -10.61 4.56 13.67
CA SER A 167 -11.11 4.17 14.98
C SER A 167 -10.01 4.35 16.03
N HIS A 168 -10.30 5.13 17.06
CA HIS A 168 -9.45 5.27 18.23
C HIS A 168 -10.29 5.15 19.49
N GLU A 169 -9.76 4.46 20.48
CA GLU A 169 -10.40 4.38 21.79
C GLU A 169 -10.26 5.72 22.49
N LYS A 170 -11.38 6.23 23.01
CA LYS A 170 -11.42 7.47 23.77
C LYS A 170 -12.09 7.21 25.10
N VAL A 171 -11.44 7.62 26.18
CA VAL A 171 -12.05 7.58 27.51
C VAL A 171 -13.17 8.63 27.57
N VAL A 172 -14.34 8.18 28.00
CA VAL A 172 -15.52 9.03 28.22
C VAL A 172 -15.86 9.08 29.70
N LYS A 173 -16.39 10.21 30.16
CA LYS A 173 -16.85 10.35 31.55
C LYS A 173 -18.08 9.48 31.76
N ASP A 174 -18.03 8.60 32.75
CA ASP A 174 -19.15 7.75 33.16
C ASP A 174 -19.28 7.85 34.70
N PRO A 175 -20.46 8.22 35.24
CA PRO A 175 -20.71 8.24 36.69
C PRO A 175 -20.43 6.91 37.40
N ASN A 176 -20.56 5.78 36.69
CA ASN A 176 -20.27 4.43 37.17
C ASN A 176 -18.96 3.88 36.60
N GLY A 177 -18.17 4.72 35.92
CA GLY A 177 -16.92 4.34 35.28
C GLY A 177 -15.80 4.06 36.28
N LYS A 178 -14.77 3.34 35.82
CA LYS A 178 -13.54 3.13 36.59
C LYS A 178 -12.64 4.37 36.51
N LYS A 179 -11.87 4.63 37.56
CA LYS A 179 -10.83 5.67 37.53
C LYS A 179 -9.61 5.15 36.77
N PHE A 180 -9.13 5.93 35.81
CA PHE A 180 -7.93 5.63 35.04
C PHE A 180 -6.94 6.79 35.12
N LEU A 181 -5.65 6.48 35.06
CA LEU A 181 -4.57 7.42 34.82
C LEU A 181 -4.21 7.37 33.33
N GLU A 182 -4.26 8.52 32.66
CA GLU A 182 -3.78 8.66 31.28
C GLU A 182 -2.30 9.07 31.28
N LEU A 183 -1.44 8.27 30.64
CA LEU A 183 -0.02 8.53 30.53
C LEU A 183 0.43 8.41 29.07
N LYS A 184 1.17 9.40 28.59
CA LYS A 184 1.86 9.31 27.31
C LYS A 184 3.27 8.77 27.53
N ILE A 185 3.55 7.59 26.99
CA ILE A 185 4.81 6.87 27.20
C ILE A 185 5.54 6.75 25.86
N SER A 186 6.84 7.08 25.85
CA SER A 186 7.71 6.95 24.67
C SER A 186 8.96 6.16 25.05
N THR A 187 9.09 4.95 24.52
CA THR A 187 10.24 4.06 24.66
C THR A 187 11.17 4.17 23.45
N GLY A 188 11.44 5.41 23.02
CA GLY A 188 12.28 5.67 21.86
C GLY A 188 11.60 5.48 20.49
N GLU A 189 10.28 5.30 20.48
CA GLU A 189 9.37 5.48 19.34
C GLU A 189 8.45 6.70 19.58
N GLN A 190 7.55 6.98 18.64
CA GLN A 190 6.48 7.97 18.81
C GLN A 190 5.66 7.66 20.08
N GLY A 191 5.54 8.63 21.00
CA GLY A 191 4.88 8.40 22.28
C GLY A 191 3.41 8.02 22.12
N LYS A 192 3.01 6.89 22.71
CA LYS A 192 1.64 6.37 22.71
C LYS A 192 0.95 6.68 24.03
N ILE A 193 -0.36 6.92 23.98
CA ILE A 193 -1.19 7.12 25.17
C ILE A 193 -1.61 5.76 25.71
N TYR A 194 -1.49 5.58 27.01
CA TYR A 194 -1.90 4.41 27.77
C TYR A 194 -2.80 4.84 28.92
N TYR A 195 -3.77 3.97 29.24
CA TYR A 195 -4.67 4.17 30.37
C TYR A 195 -4.43 3.06 31.40
N PHE A 196 -4.29 3.44 32.66
CA PHE A 196 -4.02 2.52 33.77
C PHE A 196 -5.13 2.62 34.80
N ALA A 197 -5.87 1.54 35.04
CA ALA A 197 -6.73 1.41 36.20
C ALA A 197 -5.90 1.08 37.45
N LYS A 198 -6.50 1.25 38.64
CA LYS A 198 -5.85 0.88 39.89
C LYS A 198 -5.48 -0.61 39.89
N GLY A 199 -4.17 -0.89 40.01
CA GLY A 199 -3.63 -2.26 40.03
C GLY A 199 -3.16 -2.77 38.67
N ASP A 200 -3.32 -2.00 37.60
CA ASP A 200 -2.77 -2.35 36.29
C ASP A 200 -1.26 -2.17 36.28
N VAL A 201 -0.53 -3.23 35.94
CA VAL A 201 0.92 -3.17 35.73
C VAL A 201 1.20 -3.42 34.26
N LYS A 202 1.97 -2.51 33.63
CA LYS A 202 2.40 -2.66 32.24
C LYS A 202 3.91 -2.54 32.14
N ASP A 203 4.50 -3.57 31.54
CA ASP A 203 5.92 -3.64 31.26
C ASP A 203 6.21 -3.06 29.87
N PHE A 204 7.22 -2.18 29.81
CA PHE A 204 7.71 -1.55 28.60
C PHE A 204 9.14 -2.01 28.23
N GLY A 205 9.61 -3.09 28.84
CA GLY A 205 10.94 -3.68 28.64
C GLY A 205 11.98 -3.02 29.53
N ASP A 206 12.24 -1.72 29.31
CA ASP A 206 13.26 -0.97 30.07
C ASP A 206 12.76 -0.53 31.46
N PHE A 207 11.45 -0.38 31.60
CA PHE A 207 10.78 0.01 32.85
C PHE A 207 9.34 -0.50 32.86
N SER A 208 8.73 -0.52 34.05
CA SER A 208 7.31 -0.83 34.23
C SER A 208 6.56 0.35 34.86
N VAL A 209 5.28 0.43 34.55
CA VAL A 209 4.34 1.39 35.15
C VAL A 209 3.25 0.60 35.87
N ALA A 210 3.01 0.93 37.13
CA ALA A 210 2.11 0.23 38.06
C ALA A 210 1.26 1.21 38.88
#